data_AF-A0A2A4QC83-F1
#
_entry.id   AF-A0A2A4QC83-F1
#
_cell.length_a   1.000
_cell.length_b   1.000
_cell.length_c   1.000
_cell.angle_alpha   90.00
_cell.angle_beta   90.00
_cell.angle_gamma   90.00
#
_symmetry.space_group_name_H-M   'P 1'
#
loop_
_entity.id
_entity.type
_entity.pdbx_description
1 polymer ?
#
loop_
_entity_poly.entity_id
_entity_poly.type
_entity_poly.pdbx_seq_one_letter_code
_entity_poly.pdbx_strand_id
1 'polypeptide(L)'
;MNEISHAFSTPNIFYFLAVLAVALFIILTLRGIKKPELKEGDDEKENFYNERLASIFGDAAIIRRVTIILLIGFILFYFFYFQVRGTIIEGHVREWMNLLVRWAHVVVGIMWIGASFYFIFLENSLNRTKNLRDEIAGDLWAVHGGGFYFVEKYKLAPDKIPKNLHWFKYEAYFTWITGFALLWIVYYMNASVTMVNPDVLDIEPGHAVIFGIASLILSWFVYDLLCKSTIAKNKIVFSIIGFAILTLFSWVLSQVLSPRAAYIHVGALLGTIMAGNVFWVIIPAQKAMVA
;
A
#
# COMPACT_ATOMS: atom_id res chain seq x y z
N MET A 1 7.18 38.95 -3.65
CA MET A 1 6.33 38.28 -4.65
C MET A 1 7.13 37.47 -5.70
N ASN A 2 8.46 37.32 -5.57
CA ASN A 2 9.34 36.67 -6.57
C ASN A 2 10.05 35.39 -6.11
N GLU A 3 9.78 34.83 -4.92
CA GLU A 3 10.48 33.62 -4.44
C GLU A 3 9.61 32.35 -4.36
N ILE A 4 8.29 32.47 -4.53
CA ILE A 4 7.36 31.32 -4.48
C ILE A 4 7.34 30.57 -5.84
N SER A 5 7.92 31.13 -6.89
CA SER A 5 7.97 30.52 -8.23
C SER A 5 9.02 29.42 -8.38
N HIS A 6 9.94 29.24 -7.42
CA HIS A 6 11.07 28.31 -7.54
C HIS A 6 10.83 26.91 -6.96
N ALA A 7 9.73 26.67 -6.24
CA ALA A 7 9.45 25.35 -5.65
C ALA A 7 9.05 24.28 -6.68
N PHE A 8 8.73 24.67 -7.91
CA PHE A 8 8.58 23.78 -9.05
C PHE A 8 9.40 24.34 -10.21
N SER A 9 10.66 23.91 -10.29
CA SER A 9 11.38 23.93 -11.57
C SER A 9 10.42 23.41 -12.64
N THR A 10 10.29 24.14 -13.75
CA THR A 10 9.57 23.71 -14.96
C THR A 10 9.64 22.19 -15.10
N PRO A 11 8.51 21.45 -15.28
CA PRO A 11 8.59 20.02 -15.51
C PRO A 11 9.53 19.82 -16.69
N ASN A 12 10.72 19.33 -16.37
CA ASN A 12 11.79 19.29 -17.33
C ASN A 12 11.33 18.28 -18.36
N ILE A 13 11.25 18.66 -19.64
CA ILE A 13 10.83 17.74 -20.70
C ILE A 13 11.69 16.46 -20.68
N PHE A 14 12.92 16.59 -20.19
CA PHE A 14 13.82 15.50 -19.86
C PHE A 14 13.23 14.46 -18.88
N TYR A 15 12.51 14.85 -17.83
CA TYR A 15 11.84 13.90 -16.92
C TYR A 15 10.69 13.18 -17.60
N PHE A 16 9.89 13.90 -18.39
CA PHE A 16 8.82 13.29 -19.19
C PHE A 16 9.40 12.25 -20.17
N LEU A 17 10.45 12.61 -20.90
CA LEU A 17 11.13 11.73 -21.85
C LEU A 17 11.82 10.55 -21.16
N ALA A 18 12.41 10.74 -19.97
CA ALA A 18 13.03 9.67 -19.20
C ALA A 18 11.99 8.63 -18.74
N VAL A 19 10.84 9.07 -18.24
CA VAL A 19 9.73 8.16 -17.86
C VAL A 19 9.21 7.40 -19.09
N LEU A 20 9.07 8.08 -20.22
CA LEU A 20 8.65 7.47 -21.49
C LEU A 20 9.66 6.41 -21.97
N ALA A 21 10.95 6.71 -21.91
CA ALA A 21 12.02 5.80 -22.30
C ALA A 21 12.07 4.56 -21.42
N VAL A 22 11.98 4.72 -20.08
CA VAL A 22 11.95 3.59 -19.13
C VAL A 22 10.71 2.72 -19.35
N ALA A 23 9.53 3.33 -19.49
CA ALA A 23 8.29 2.59 -19.72
C ALA A 23 8.32 1.84 -21.07
N LEU A 24 8.80 2.48 -22.14
CA LEU A 24 8.97 1.83 -23.44
C LEU A 24 9.99 0.68 -23.37
N PHE A 25 11.11 0.87 -22.67
CA PHE A 25 12.09 -0.19 -22.46
C PHE A 25 11.47 -1.41 -21.75
N ILE A 26 10.71 -1.19 -20.68
CA ILE A 26 9.99 -2.27 -19.98
C ILE A 26 8.98 -2.96 -20.91
N ILE A 27 8.21 -2.19 -21.69
CA ILE A 27 7.21 -2.76 -22.60
C ILE A 27 7.87 -3.59 -23.71
N LEU A 28 8.97 -3.09 -24.29
CA LEU A 28 9.68 -3.76 -25.39
C LEU A 28 10.40 -5.02 -24.91
N THR A 29 11.07 -4.96 -23.75
CA THR A 29 11.73 -6.13 -23.14
C THR A 29 10.72 -7.23 -22.81
N LEU A 30 9.57 -6.86 -22.23
CA LEU A 30 8.49 -7.82 -21.92
C LEU A 30 7.68 -8.26 -23.14
N ARG A 31 7.77 -7.57 -24.29
CA ARG A 31 7.15 -8.00 -25.56
C ARG A 31 7.91 -9.15 -26.21
N GLY A 32 9.24 -9.20 -26.04
CA GLY A 32 10.10 -10.27 -26.58
C GLY A 32 9.94 -11.61 -25.87
N ILE A 33 9.31 -11.62 -24.69
CA ILE A 33 9.06 -12.81 -23.89
C ILE A 33 7.88 -13.60 -24.51
N LYS A 34 8.19 -14.55 -25.41
CA LYS A 34 7.21 -15.48 -25.99
C LYS A 34 6.90 -16.61 -24.99
N LYS A 35 5.62 -16.98 -24.86
CA LYS A 35 5.27 -18.20 -24.12
C LYS A 35 5.99 -19.40 -24.73
N PRO A 36 6.70 -20.21 -23.94
CA PRO A 36 7.31 -21.43 -24.42
C PRO A 36 6.21 -22.40 -24.82
N GLU A 37 6.48 -23.23 -25.82
CA GLU A 37 5.65 -24.39 -26.10
C GLU A 37 5.81 -25.37 -24.92
N LEU A 38 4.77 -25.45 -24.08
CA LEU A 38 4.71 -26.40 -22.99
C LEU A 38 4.47 -27.78 -23.60
N LYS A 39 5.39 -28.72 -23.36
CA LYS A 39 5.18 -30.13 -23.69
C LYS A 39 4.42 -30.79 -22.54
N GLU A 40 3.32 -31.47 -22.84
CA GLU A 40 2.68 -32.39 -21.88
C GLU A 40 3.59 -33.62 -21.74
N GLY A 41 4.12 -33.82 -20.53
CA GLY A 41 4.95 -34.95 -20.17
C GLY A 41 4.46 -35.57 -18.86
N ASP A 42 4.55 -36.89 -18.75
CA ASP A 42 4.14 -37.66 -17.56
C ASP A 42 5.08 -37.48 -16.35
N ASP A 43 6.19 -36.74 -16.49
CA ASP A 43 7.16 -36.50 -15.42
C ASP A 43 6.73 -35.34 -14.49
N GLU A 44 6.64 -35.64 -13.19
CA GLU A 44 6.29 -34.70 -12.13
C GLU A 44 7.23 -33.48 -12.08
N LYS A 45 8.52 -33.68 -12.41
CA LYS A 45 9.47 -32.57 -12.52
C LYS A 45 9.18 -31.66 -13.72
N GLU A 46 8.80 -32.23 -14.85
CA GLU A 46 8.50 -31.47 -16.07
C GLU A 46 7.24 -30.61 -15.87
N ASN A 47 6.23 -31.14 -15.19
CA ASN A 47 5.03 -30.40 -14.81
C ASN A 47 5.33 -29.25 -13.83
N PHE A 48 6.16 -29.47 -12.81
CA PHE A 48 6.59 -28.39 -11.90
C PHE A 48 7.33 -27.26 -12.63
N TYR A 49 8.23 -27.60 -13.56
CA TYR A 49 8.93 -26.62 -14.38
C TYR A 49 7.97 -25.85 -15.31
N ASN A 50 7.00 -26.55 -15.91
CA ASN A 50 5.98 -25.97 -16.78
C ASN A 50 5.06 -24.99 -16.04
N GLU A 51 4.60 -25.34 -14.83
CA GLU A 51 3.81 -24.43 -13.97
C GLU A 51 4.61 -23.19 -13.55
N ARG A 52 5.87 -23.38 -13.17
CA ARG A 52 6.76 -22.27 -12.80
C ARG A 52 7.05 -21.35 -13.98
N LEU A 53 7.26 -21.90 -15.18
CA LEU A 53 7.37 -21.10 -16.39
C LEU A 53 6.05 -20.35 -16.64
N ALA A 54 4.91 -21.03 -16.63
CA ALA A 54 3.60 -20.43 -16.90
C ALA A 54 3.29 -19.24 -15.96
N SER A 55 3.62 -19.35 -14.67
CA SER A 55 3.47 -18.25 -13.70
C SER A 55 4.37 -17.05 -14.02
N ILE A 56 5.65 -17.27 -14.33
CA ILE A 56 6.58 -16.20 -14.74
C ILE A 56 6.09 -15.46 -16.00
N PHE A 57 5.60 -16.20 -17.01
CA PHE A 57 5.04 -15.60 -18.23
C PHE A 57 3.72 -14.85 -17.95
N GLY A 58 2.91 -15.36 -17.02
CA GLY A 58 1.70 -14.70 -16.53
C GLY A 58 2.02 -13.36 -15.87
N ASP A 59 2.98 -13.35 -14.95
CA ASP A 59 3.43 -12.15 -14.24
C ASP A 59 4.02 -11.12 -15.22
N ALA A 60 4.84 -11.54 -16.18
CA ALA A 60 5.39 -10.66 -17.22
C ALA A 60 4.29 -9.99 -18.07
N ALA A 61 3.25 -10.74 -18.44
CA ALA A 61 2.12 -10.21 -19.20
C ALA A 61 1.28 -9.21 -18.38
N ILE A 62 1.08 -9.48 -17.09
CA ILE A 62 0.39 -8.58 -16.17
C ILE A 62 1.18 -7.29 -15.98
N ILE A 63 2.48 -7.40 -15.69
CA ILE A 63 3.38 -6.24 -15.53
C ILE A 63 3.30 -5.36 -16.77
N ARG A 64 3.44 -5.95 -17.97
CA ARG A 64 3.34 -5.20 -19.23
C ARG A 64 2.02 -4.45 -19.37
N ARG A 65 0.88 -5.08 -19.06
CA ARG A 65 -0.44 -4.42 -19.13
C ARG A 65 -0.54 -3.26 -18.15
N VAL A 66 -0.10 -3.47 -16.90
CA VAL A 66 -0.10 -2.42 -15.87
C VAL A 66 0.79 -1.26 -16.28
N THR A 67 2.01 -1.53 -16.78
CA THR A 67 2.92 -0.50 -17.28
C THR A 67 2.31 0.31 -18.42
N ILE A 68 1.63 -0.34 -19.37
CA ILE A 68 0.93 0.36 -20.47
C ILE A 68 -0.17 1.28 -19.93
N ILE A 69 -1.00 0.79 -19.00
CA ILE A 69 -2.08 1.59 -18.40
C ILE A 69 -1.51 2.79 -17.66
N LEU A 70 -0.46 2.59 -16.85
CA LEU A 70 0.22 3.67 -16.13
C LEU A 70 0.86 4.67 -17.09
N LEU A 71 1.47 4.22 -18.18
CA LEU A 71 2.08 5.09 -19.19
C LEU A 71 1.02 5.94 -19.90
N ILE A 72 -0.11 5.35 -20.31
CA ILE A 72 -1.23 6.09 -20.90
C ILE A 72 -1.76 7.12 -19.90
N GLY A 73 -1.99 6.72 -18.66
CA GLY A 73 -2.43 7.62 -17.59
C GLY A 73 -1.45 8.78 -17.36
N PHE A 74 -0.15 8.51 -17.34
CA PHE A 74 0.90 9.51 -17.20
C PHE A 74 0.92 10.50 -18.37
N ILE A 75 0.82 10.01 -19.61
CA ILE A 75 0.77 10.85 -20.81
C ILE A 75 -0.47 11.75 -20.78
N LEU A 76 -1.65 11.18 -20.51
CA LEU A 76 -2.90 11.95 -20.41
C LEU A 76 -2.82 13.01 -19.31
N PHE A 77 -2.29 12.64 -18.14
CA PHE A 77 -2.08 13.57 -17.03
C PHE A 77 -1.09 14.68 -17.41
N TYR A 78 0.03 14.37 -18.07
CA TYR A 78 1.02 15.35 -18.50
C TYR A 78 0.45 16.35 -19.51
N PHE A 79 -0.29 15.86 -20.51
CA PHE A 79 -0.97 16.74 -21.48
C PHE A 79 -2.03 17.60 -20.80
N PHE A 80 -2.86 17.03 -19.93
CA PHE A 80 -3.85 17.78 -19.15
C PHE A 80 -3.18 18.86 -18.29
N TYR A 81 -2.11 18.51 -17.58
CA TYR A 81 -1.33 19.46 -16.79
C TYR A 81 -0.78 20.60 -17.66
N PHE A 82 -0.22 20.29 -18.84
CA PHE A 82 0.32 21.31 -19.75
C PHE A 82 -0.75 22.27 -20.27
N GLN A 83 -1.96 21.77 -20.56
CA GLN A 83 -3.10 22.60 -20.97
C GLN A 83 -3.62 23.50 -19.84
N VAL A 84 -3.52 23.05 -18.58
CA VAL A 84 -4.04 23.78 -17.42
C VAL A 84 -3.01 24.77 -16.86
N ARG A 85 -1.71 24.48 -16.97
CA ARG A 85 -0.64 25.29 -16.39
C ARG A 85 -0.65 26.72 -16.95
N GLY A 86 -0.59 27.72 -16.06
CA GLY A 86 -0.57 29.13 -16.42
C GLY A 86 -1.94 29.70 -16.84
N THR A 87 -2.99 28.88 -16.81
CA THR A 87 -4.36 29.34 -17.03
C THR A 87 -5.01 29.79 -15.71
N ILE A 88 -6.10 30.54 -15.80
CA ILE A 88 -6.88 30.98 -14.64
C ILE A 88 -7.52 29.81 -13.85
N ILE A 89 -7.67 28.63 -14.47
CA ILE A 89 -8.26 27.45 -13.83
C ILE A 89 -7.23 26.57 -13.11
N GLU A 90 -5.93 26.86 -13.21
CA GLU A 90 -4.89 26.04 -12.58
C GLU A 90 -5.11 25.85 -11.08
N GLY A 91 -5.43 26.95 -10.37
CA GLY A 91 -5.73 26.91 -8.94
C GLY A 91 -6.92 25.99 -8.62
N HIS A 92 -8.02 26.16 -9.37
CA HIS A 92 -9.23 25.35 -9.22
C HIS A 92 -8.95 23.86 -9.46
N VAL A 93 -8.23 23.51 -10.52
CA VAL A 93 -7.86 22.12 -10.81
C VAL A 93 -7.02 21.53 -9.68
N ARG A 94 -6.08 22.30 -9.13
CA ARG A 94 -5.25 21.86 -8.00
C ARG A 94 -6.09 21.58 -6.75
N GLU A 95 -7.06 22.45 -6.44
CA GLU A 95 -7.98 22.27 -5.32
C GLU A 95 -8.86 21.04 -5.50
N TRP A 96 -9.46 20.84 -6.68
CA TRP A 96 -10.26 19.66 -7.00
C TRP A 96 -9.44 18.37 -6.93
N MET A 97 -8.21 18.36 -7.45
CA MET A 97 -7.31 17.21 -7.33
C MET A 97 -6.97 16.92 -5.87
N ASN A 98 -6.70 17.95 -5.06
CA ASN A 98 -6.47 17.79 -3.62
C ASN A 98 -7.69 17.16 -2.94
N LEU A 99 -8.89 17.66 -3.25
CA LEU A 99 -10.14 17.17 -2.71
C LEU A 99 -10.41 15.71 -3.13
N LEU A 100 -10.19 15.38 -4.40
CA LEU A 100 -10.38 14.02 -4.93
C LEU A 100 -9.47 13.02 -4.22
N VAL A 101 -8.18 13.33 -4.08
CA VAL A 101 -7.24 12.42 -3.40
C VAL A 101 -7.58 12.27 -1.92
N ARG A 102 -8.03 13.36 -1.26
CA ARG A 102 -8.51 13.29 0.14
C ARG A 102 -9.70 12.38 0.30
N TRP A 103 -10.73 12.57 -0.53
CA TRP A 103 -11.93 11.74 -0.48
C TRP A 103 -11.64 10.30 -0.85
N ALA A 104 -10.79 10.06 -1.84
CA ALA A 104 -10.32 8.73 -2.17
C ALA A 104 -9.69 8.06 -0.94
N HIS A 105 -8.78 8.76 -0.24
CA HIS A 105 -8.14 8.24 0.97
C HIS A 105 -9.13 7.95 2.10
N VAL A 106 -10.09 8.85 2.34
CA VAL A 106 -11.13 8.64 3.36
C VAL A 106 -11.98 7.42 3.03
N VAL A 107 -12.42 7.27 1.78
CA VAL A 107 -13.24 6.13 1.34
C VAL A 107 -12.51 4.81 1.51
N VAL A 108 -11.27 4.71 1.02
CA VAL A 108 -10.49 3.46 1.16
C VAL A 108 -10.10 3.18 2.61
N GLY A 109 -9.88 4.22 3.42
CA GLY A 109 -9.67 4.10 4.86
C GLY A 109 -10.89 3.53 5.58
N ILE A 110 -12.10 3.99 5.22
CA ILE A 110 -13.35 3.40 5.71
C ILE A 110 -13.48 1.94 5.28
N MET A 111 -13.15 1.60 4.03
CA MET A 111 -13.16 0.21 3.57
C MET A 111 -12.21 -0.66 4.38
N TRP A 112 -10.99 -0.19 4.66
CA TRP A 112 -9.98 -0.96 5.37
C TRP A 112 -10.33 -1.17 6.85
N ILE A 113 -10.69 -0.10 7.55
CA ILE A 113 -11.10 -0.16 8.95
C ILE A 113 -12.42 -0.94 9.08
N GLY A 114 -13.36 -0.72 8.15
CA GLY A 114 -14.63 -1.43 8.08
C GLY A 114 -14.47 -2.94 7.89
N ALA A 115 -13.60 -3.37 6.97
CA ALA A 115 -13.27 -4.78 6.79
C ALA A 115 -12.68 -5.37 8.09
N SER A 116 -11.80 -4.63 8.77
CA SER A 116 -11.21 -5.06 10.04
C SER A 116 -12.29 -5.27 11.12
N PHE A 117 -13.21 -4.33 11.29
CA PHE A 117 -14.32 -4.47 12.24
C PHE A 117 -15.27 -5.62 11.87
N TYR A 118 -15.56 -5.80 10.58
CA TYR A 118 -16.38 -6.90 10.11
C TYR A 118 -15.77 -8.26 10.47
N PHE A 119 -14.45 -8.44 10.25
CA PHE A 119 -13.76 -9.69 10.60
C PHE A 119 -13.62 -9.89 12.12
N ILE A 120 -13.47 -8.82 12.90
CA ILE A 120 -13.51 -8.90 14.37
C ILE A 120 -14.89 -9.40 14.84
N PHE A 121 -15.97 -8.81 14.30
CA PHE A 121 -17.33 -9.28 14.58
C PHE A 121 -17.52 -10.74 14.19
N LEU A 122 -17.11 -11.11 12.97
CA LEU A 122 -17.21 -12.47 12.46
C LEU A 122 -16.49 -13.45 13.41
N GLU A 123 -15.22 -13.20 13.73
CA GLU A 123 -14.39 -14.08 14.56
C GLU A 123 -14.96 -14.30 15.97
N ASN A 124 -15.52 -13.24 16.56
CA ASN A 124 -16.12 -13.26 17.89
C ASN A 124 -17.50 -13.91 17.93
N SER A 125 -18.19 -13.96 16.79
CA SER A 125 -19.57 -14.48 16.69
C SER A 125 -19.65 -15.93 16.22
N LEU A 126 -18.52 -16.55 15.82
CA LEU A 126 -18.49 -17.94 15.39
C LEU A 126 -18.97 -18.88 16.50
N ASN A 127 -19.91 -19.77 16.17
CA ASN A 127 -20.17 -20.95 16.97
C ASN A 127 -19.00 -21.93 16.81
N ARG A 128 -18.38 -22.31 17.93
CA ARG A 128 -17.22 -23.22 17.99
C ARG A 128 -17.47 -24.50 18.78
N THR A 129 -18.72 -24.76 19.17
CA THR A 129 -19.04 -25.85 20.10
C THR A 129 -20.11 -26.81 19.62
N LYS A 130 -21.12 -26.36 18.89
CA LYS A 130 -22.28 -27.18 18.54
C LYS A 130 -22.26 -27.56 17.07
N ASN A 131 -22.46 -28.85 16.77
CA ASN A 131 -22.68 -29.38 15.41
C ASN A 131 -21.62 -28.97 14.38
N LEU A 132 -20.35 -28.86 14.80
CA LEU A 132 -19.27 -28.56 13.86
C LEU A 132 -18.78 -29.83 13.18
N ARG A 133 -18.47 -29.69 11.88
CA ARG A 133 -17.67 -30.68 11.16
C ARG A 133 -16.21 -30.59 11.61
N ASP A 134 -15.49 -31.70 11.51
CA ASP A 134 -14.11 -31.76 12.00
C ASP A 134 -13.17 -30.81 11.24
N GLU A 135 -13.45 -30.51 9.96
CA GLU A 135 -12.62 -29.60 9.16
C GLU A 135 -12.81 -28.10 9.48
N ILE A 136 -13.92 -27.71 10.13
CA ILE A 136 -14.24 -26.30 10.41
C ILE A 136 -13.85 -25.87 11.83
N ALA A 137 -13.31 -24.67 11.94
CA ALA A 137 -12.97 -24.01 13.19
C ALA A 137 -14.17 -23.28 13.81
N GLY A 138 -15.18 -22.96 13.01
CA GLY A 138 -16.36 -22.22 13.41
C GLY A 138 -17.37 -22.04 12.29
N ASP A 139 -18.64 -21.84 12.63
CA ASP A 139 -19.67 -21.40 11.69
C ASP A 139 -20.47 -20.19 12.21
N LEU A 140 -21.12 -19.46 11.32
CA LEU A 140 -21.99 -18.34 11.65
C LEU A 140 -23.18 -18.27 10.69
N TRP A 141 -24.38 -18.15 11.25
CA TRP A 141 -25.56 -17.68 10.54
C TRP A 141 -25.71 -16.16 10.71
N ALA A 142 -25.92 -15.46 9.61
CA ALA A 142 -26.19 -14.02 9.59
C ALA A 142 -27.38 -13.70 8.68
N VAL A 143 -28.10 -12.63 8.97
CA VAL A 143 -29.18 -12.13 8.12
C VAL A 143 -28.90 -10.68 7.73
N HIS A 144 -29.01 -10.37 6.44
CA HIS A 144 -28.88 -8.99 5.95
C HIS A 144 -29.59 -8.81 4.61
N GLY A 145 -30.21 -7.65 4.38
CA GLY A 145 -30.90 -7.34 3.12
C GLY A 145 -32.04 -8.32 2.78
N GLY A 146 -32.66 -8.94 3.78
CA GLY A 146 -33.71 -9.95 3.61
C GLY A 146 -33.23 -11.37 3.27
N GLY A 147 -31.91 -11.60 3.19
CA GLY A 147 -31.31 -12.91 2.93
C GLY A 147 -30.58 -13.48 4.16
N PHE A 148 -30.48 -14.81 4.20
CA PHE A 148 -29.68 -15.54 5.20
C PHE A 148 -28.36 -15.98 4.59
N TYR A 149 -27.28 -15.77 5.35
CA TYR A 149 -25.91 -16.15 5.01
C TYR A 149 -25.44 -17.18 6.01
N PHE A 150 -24.77 -18.21 5.52
CA PHE A 150 -24.07 -19.19 6.34
C PHE A 150 -22.59 -19.15 5.98
N VAL A 151 -21.75 -18.86 6.96
CA VAL A 151 -20.30 -18.69 6.79
C VAL A 151 -19.58 -19.73 7.62
N GLU A 152 -18.65 -20.44 6.99
CA GLU A 152 -17.82 -21.44 7.63
C GLU A 152 -16.36 -20.99 7.62
N LYS A 153 -15.71 -21.05 8.79
CA LYS A 153 -14.28 -20.83 8.92
C LYS A 153 -13.59 -22.18 8.97
N TYR A 154 -12.71 -22.46 8.01
CA TYR A 154 -11.93 -23.70 7.98
C TYR A 154 -10.71 -23.61 8.90
N LYS A 155 -10.31 -24.76 9.48
CA LYS A 155 -9.07 -24.85 10.28
C LYS A 155 -7.81 -24.74 9.41
N LEU A 156 -7.87 -25.36 8.24
CA LEU A 156 -6.81 -25.44 7.22
C LEU A 156 -7.42 -25.17 5.84
N ALA A 157 -6.59 -25.07 4.81
CA ALA A 157 -7.10 -24.97 3.45
C ALA A 157 -7.97 -26.19 3.09
N PRO A 158 -9.16 -25.99 2.49
CA PRO A 158 -10.00 -27.10 2.07
C PRO A 158 -9.40 -27.83 0.87
N ASP A 159 -9.76 -29.11 0.69
CA ASP A 159 -9.27 -29.97 -0.41
C ASP A 159 -9.48 -29.36 -1.81
N LYS A 160 -10.54 -28.55 -1.96
CA LYS A 160 -10.82 -27.81 -3.20
C LYS A 160 -11.05 -26.34 -2.91
N ILE A 161 -10.07 -25.52 -3.27
CA ILE A 161 -10.19 -24.07 -3.18
C ILE A 161 -10.96 -23.54 -4.42
N PRO A 162 -12.02 -22.73 -4.22
CA PRO A 162 -12.75 -22.14 -5.33
C PRO A 162 -11.85 -21.26 -6.22
N LYS A 163 -12.07 -21.32 -7.55
CA LYS A 163 -11.34 -20.47 -8.51
C LYS A 163 -11.49 -18.97 -8.22
N ASN A 164 -12.65 -18.56 -7.68
CA ASN A 164 -12.99 -17.17 -7.38
C ASN A 164 -12.78 -16.88 -5.88
N LEU A 165 -11.55 -17.00 -5.39
CA LEU A 165 -11.20 -16.64 -4.03
C LEU A 165 -10.97 -15.12 -3.92
N HIS A 166 -11.72 -14.46 -3.03
CA HIS A 166 -11.53 -13.04 -2.76
C HIS A 166 -10.41 -12.80 -1.74
N TRP A 167 -9.56 -11.82 -2.00
CA TRP A 167 -8.41 -11.48 -1.16
C TRP A 167 -8.54 -10.06 -0.62
N PHE A 168 -8.72 -9.95 0.71
CA PHE A 168 -8.78 -8.68 1.43
C PHE A 168 -7.38 -8.07 1.63
N LYS A 169 -6.77 -7.63 0.52
CA LYS A 169 -5.43 -7.00 0.50
C LYS A 169 -5.46 -5.59 -0.06
N TYR A 170 -6.43 -5.31 -0.93
CA TYR A 170 -6.48 -4.07 -1.69
C TYR A 170 -6.87 -2.88 -0.82
N GLU A 171 -7.65 -3.11 0.25
CA GLU A 171 -8.07 -2.09 1.19
C GLU A 171 -6.87 -1.45 1.89
N ALA A 172 -5.94 -2.28 2.38
CA ALA A 172 -4.69 -1.80 2.99
C ALA A 172 -3.78 -1.12 1.96
N TYR A 173 -3.62 -1.71 0.77
CA TYR A 173 -2.74 -1.16 -0.27
C TYR A 173 -3.24 0.19 -0.80
N PHE A 174 -4.52 0.30 -1.13
CA PHE A 174 -5.08 1.56 -1.62
C PHE A 174 -5.12 2.63 -0.55
N THR A 175 -5.34 2.28 0.73
CA THR A 175 -5.24 3.25 1.82
C THR A 175 -3.83 3.80 1.96
N TRP A 176 -2.82 2.94 1.88
CA TRP A 176 -1.43 3.39 1.92
C TRP A 176 -1.05 4.24 0.70
N ILE A 177 -1.41 3.82 -0.52
CA ILE A 177 -1.11 4.55 -1.77
C ILE A 177 -1.76 5.95 -1.73
N THR A 178 -3.04 6.04 -1.40
CA THR A 178 -3.76 7.32 -1.33
C THR A 178 -3.26 8.19 -0.18
N GLY A 179 -2.89 7.59 0.96
CA GLY A 179 -2.31 8.31 2.10
C GLY A 179 -0.93 8.88 1.79
N PHE A 180 -0.09 8.11 1.10
CA PHE A 180 1.21 8.56 0.63
C PHE A 180 1.07 9.67 -0.43
N ALA A 181 0.09 9.56 -1.34
CA ALA A 181 -0.23 10.62 -2.27
C ALA A 181 -0.65 11.92 -1.55
N LEU A 182 -1.40 11.82 -0.45
CA LEU A 182 -1.72 13.00 0.38
C LEU A 182 -0.48 13.59 1.08
N LEU A 183 0.42 12.76 1.61
CA LEU A 183 1.69 13.26 2.16
C LEU A 183 2.47 14.02 1.10
N TRP A 184 2.54 13.47 -0.11
CA TRP A 184 3.24 14.10 -1.22
C TRP A 184 2.63 15.45 -1.58
N ILE A 185 1.32 15.50 -1.83
CA ILE A 185 0.62 16.69 -2.30
C ILE A 185 0.56 17.77 -1.21
N VAL A 186 0.27 17.38 0.03
CA VAL A 186 -0.02 18.32 1.11
C VAL A 186 1.25 18.74 1.84
N TYR A 187 2.18 17.82 2.08
CA TYR A 187 3.36 18.07 2.90
C TYR A 187 4.63 18.23 2.06
N TYR A 188 4.96 17.28 1.19
CA TYR A 188 6.26 17.29 0.51
C TYR A 188 6.37 18.37 -0.57
N MET A 189 5.30 18.60 -1.34
CA MET A 189 5.25 19.65 -2.38
C MET A 189 5.34 21.08 -1.82
N ASN A 190 4.98 21.30 -0.56
CA ASN A 190 5.00 22.60 0.11
C ASN A 190 5.70 22.52 1.47
N ALA A 191 6.82 21.78 1.52
CA ALA A 191 7.50 21.45 2.77
C ALA A 191 7.99 22.67 3.56
N SER A 192 8.36 23.77 2.88
CA SER A 192 8.75 25.03 3.52
C SER A 192 7.67 25.61 4.43
N VAL A 193 6.40 25.47 4.05
CA VAL A 193 5.26 26.01 4.81
C VAL A 193 4.65 24.96 5.74
N THR A 194 4.67 23.69 5.33
CA THR A 194 3.91 22.65 6.02
C THR A 194 4.75 21.79 6.97
N MET A 195 6.05 21.67 6.70
CA MET A 195 6.94 20.76 7.43
C MET A 195 8.03 21.49 8.21
N VAL A 196 8.54 22.61 7.72
CA VAL A 196 9.60 23.37 8.41
C VAL A 196 8.98 24.34 9.42
N ASN A 197 9.55 24.39 10.62
CA ASN A 197 9.29 25.44 11.60
C ASN A 197 10.63 25.89 12.21
N PRO A 198 11.10 27.12 11.92
CA PRO A 198 12.36 27.63 12.44
C PRO A 198 12.45 27.64 13.98
N ASP A 199 11.32 27.74 14.69
CA ASP A 199 11.29 27.69 16.15
C ASP A 199 11.55 26.27 16.71
N VAL A 200 11.38 25.24 15.88
CA VAL A 200 11.68 23.84 16.22
C VAL A 200 13.09 23.51 15.76
N LEU A 201 13.33 23.64 14.46
CA LEU A 201 14.61 23.40 13.82
C LEU A 201 14.64 24.10 12.46
N ASP A 202 15.59 25.00 12.28
CA ASP A 202 15.81 25.67 11.00
C ASP A 202 16.58 24.75 10.04
N ILE A 203 15.83 24.09 9.16
CA ILE A 203 16.34 23.17 8.13
C ILE A 203 15.76 23.50 6.76
N GLU A 204 16.55 23.19 5.73
CA GLU A 204 16.06 23.28 4.37
C GLU A 204 14.87 22.32 4.14
N PRO A 205 13.84 22.72 3.36
CA PRO A 205 12.67 21.88 3.09
C PRO A 205 12.98 20.48 2.58
N GLY A 206 14.05 20.32 1.79
CA GLY A 206 14.49 19.01 1.31
C GLY A 206 14.86 18.05 2.44
N HIS A 207 15.55 18.54 3.47
CA HIS A 207 15.89 17.73 4.64
C HIS A 207 14.63 17.31 5.41
N ALA A 208 13.65 18.20 5.56
CA ALA A 208 12.37 17.87 6.20
C ALA A 208 11.64 16.72 5.47
N VAL A 209 11.62 16.75 4.14
CA VAL A 209 11.04 15.67 3.32
C VAL A 209 11.80 14.36 3.50
N ILE A 210 13.14 14.40 3.51
CA ILE A 210 13.97 13.22 3.73
C ILE A 210 13.68 12.62 5.11
N PHE A 211 13.60 13.41 6.17
CA PHE A 211 13.23 12.93 7.51
C PHE A 211 11.83 12.31 7.53
N GLY A 212 10.86 12.93 6.84
CA GLY A 212 9.51 12.38 6.68
C GLY A 212 9.53 10.98 6.06
N ILE A 213 10.16 10.82 4.90
CA ILE A 213 10.24 9.54 4.18
C ILE A 213 11.05 8.51 4.97
N ALA A 214 12.20 8.91 5.53
CA ALA A 214 13.06 8.04 6.32
C ALA A 214 12.32 7.49 7.55
N SER A 215 11.47 8.28 8.20
CA SER A 215 10.66 7.82 9.34
C SER A 215 9.70 6.69 8.97
N LEU A 216 9.08 6.75 7.77
CA LEU A 216 8.18 5.71 7.28
C LEU A 216 8.93 4.40 7.01
N ILE A 217 10.10 4.50 6.36
CA ILE A 217 10.92 3.33 6.00
C ILE A 217 11.53 2.70 7.25
N LEU A 218 12.17 3.53 8.09
CA LEU A 218 12.87 3.07 9.29
C LEU A 218 11.90 2.44 10.29
N SER A 219 10.72 3.02 10.47
CA SER A 219 9.73 2.47 11.41
C SER A 219 9.27 1.07 11.03
N TRP A 220 9.11 0.77 9.72
CA TRP A 220 8.80 -0.59 9.27
C TRP A 220 9.94 -1.57 9.58
N PHE A 221 11.19 -1.22 9.28
CA PHE A 221 12.33 -2.09 9.61
C PHE A 221 12.49 -2.31 11.10
N VAL A 222 12.38 -1.26 11.92
CA VAL A 222 12.45 -1.37 13.39
C VAL A 222 11.34 -2.28 13.91
N TYR A 223 10.12 -2.13 13.40
CA TYR A 223 9.00 -3.00 13.75
C TYR A 223 9.23 -4.46 13.32
N ASP A 224 9.67 -4.70 12.09
CA ASP A 224 9.93 -6.04 11.56
C ASP A 224 11.02 -6.78 12.36
N LEU A 225 12.11 -6.07 12.70
CA LEU A 225 13.15 -6.60 13.57
C LEU A 225 12.64 -6.89 15.00
N LEU A 226 11.80 -6.02 15.55
CA LEU A 226 11.17 -6.24 16.85
C LEU A 226 10.30 -7.51 16.83
N CYS A 227 9.52 -7.71 15.77
CA CYS A 227 8.68 -8.89 15.57
C CYS A 227 9.48 -10.19 15.40
N LYS A 228 10.67 -10.12 14.81
CA LYS A 228 11.57 -11.28 14.63
C LYS A 228 12.45 -11.57 15.86
N SER A 229 12.50 -10.66 16.82
CA SER A 229 13.33 -10.79 18.02
C SER A 229 12.70 -11.74 19.07
N THR A 230 13.50 -12.15 20.06
CA THR A 230 13.03 -12.93 21.20
C THR A 230 12.00 -12.19 22.06
N ILE A 231 11.97 -10.86 22.00
CA ILE A 231 11.01 -9.99 22.71
C ILE A 231 9.58 -10.33 22.29
N ALA A 232 9.35 -10.70 21.03
CA ALA A 232 8.03 -11.04 20.51
C ALA A 232 7.36 -12.23 21.23
N LYS A 233 8.14 -13.08 21.93
CA LYS A 233 7.61 -14.18 22.74
C LYS A 233 6.85 -13.69 23.98
N ASN A 234 7.18 -12.51 24.51
CA ASN A 234 6.48 -11.93 25.65
C ASN A 234 5.66 -10.72 25.21
N LYS A 235 4.35 -10.93 25.07
CA LYS A 235 3.40 -9.92 24.56
C LYS A 235 3.39 -8.62 25.36
N ILE A 236 3.62 -8.66 26.67
CA ILE A 236 3.64 -7.48 27.54
C ILE A 236 4.90 -6.66 27.26
N VAL A 237 6.07 -7.30 27.30
CA VAL A 237 7.36 -6.64 27.03
C VAL A 237 7.39 -6.09 25.61
N PHE A 238 6.89 -6.86 24.63
CA PHE A 238 6.75 -6.40 23.25
C PHE A 238 5.90 -5.13 23.15
N SER A 239 4.73 -5.09 23.81
CA SER A 239 3.84 -3.93 23.78
C SER A 239 4.47 -2.70 24.43
N ILE A 240 5.16 -2.87 25.57
CA ILE A 240 5.85 -1.77 26.27
C ILE A 240 6.97 -1.20 25.41
N ILE A 241 7.81 -2.07 24.84
CA ILE A 241 8.93 -1.65 23.99
C ILE A 241 8.41 -1.00 22.70
N GLY A 242 7.38 -1.58 22.07
CA GLY A 242 6.75 -1.01 20.89
C GLY A 242 6.16 0.38 21.17
N PHE A 243 5.51 0.57 22.31
CA PHE A 243 5.01 1.88 22.74
C PHE A 243 6.16 2.87 22.96
N ALA A 244 7.23 2.47 23.66
CA ALA A 244 8.40 3.32 23.86
C ALA A 244 9.08 3.74 22.54
N ILE A 245 9.19 2.82 21.57
CA ILE A 245 9.72 3.10 20.23
C ILE A 245 8.81 4.08 19.49
N LEU A 246 7.49 3.90 19.55
CA LEU A 246 6.54 4.83 18.93
C LEU A 246 6.62 6.22 19.56
N THR A 247 6.72 6.31 20.89
CA THR A 247 6.95 7.58 21.60
C THR A 247 8.29 8.20 21.18
N LEU A 248 9.34 7.42 21.02
CA LEU A 248 10.64 7.90 20.54
C LEU A 248 10.53 8.46 19.12
N PHE A 249 9.89 7.75 18.19
CA PHE A 249 9.62 8.29 16.84
C PHE A 249 8.83 9.59 16.89
N SER A 250 7.77 9.65 17.70
CA SER A 250 6.95 10.85 17.88
C SER A 250 7.77 12.02 18.44
N TRP A 251 8.66 11.76 19.39
CA TRP A 251 9.53 12.76 19.97
C TRP A 251 10.59 13.23 18.96
N VAL A 252 11.29 12.31 18.28
CA VAL A 252 12.28 12.67 17.25
C VAL A 252 11.64 13.51 16.15
N LEU A 253 10.47 13.12 15.66
CA LEU A 253 9.75 13.88 14.64
C LEU A 253 9.34 15.27 15.13
N SER A 254 8.99 15.43 16.41
CA SER A 254 8.65 16.75 16.98
C SER A 254 9.86 17.65 17.20
N GLN A 255 11.08 17.11 17.23
CA GLN A 255 12.32 17.90 17.28
C GLN A 255 12.79 18.37 15.89
N VAL A 256 12.20 17.86 14.81
CA VAL A 256 12.68 18.11 13.44
C VAL A 256 11.63 18.76 12.56
N LEU A 257 10.37 18.35 12.69
CA LEU A 257 9.26 18.81 11.85
C LEU A 257 8.34 19.75 12.63
N SER A 258 7.56 20.55 11.89
CA SER A 258 6.46 21.33 12.45
C SER A 258 5.51 20.41 13.25
N PRO A 259 4.88 20.90 14.33
CA PRO A 259 4.01 20.06 15.16
C PRO A 259 2.91 19.32 14.38
N ARG A 260 2.35 20.00 13.37
CA ARG A 260 1.34 19.44 12.47
C ARG A 260 1.92 18.33 11.59
N ALA A 261 3.09 18.56 10.99
CA ALA A 261 3.74 17.56 10.16
C ALA A 261 4.17 16.34 10.98
N ALA A 262 4.75 16.55 12.16
CA ALA A 262 5.13 15.47 13.07
C ALA A 262 3.94 14.57 13.39
N TYR A 263 2.80 15.14 13.80
CA TYR A 263 1.58 14.38 14.11
C TYR A 263 1.10 13.53 12.92
N ILE A 264 1.07 14.10 11.71
CA ILE A 264 0.65 13.36 10.52
C ILE A 264 1.64 12.26 10.15
N HIS A 265 2.94 12.48 10.30
CA HIS A 265 3.95 11.46 10.03
C HIS A 265 3.88 10.29 11.03
N VAL A 266 3.48 10.54 12.28
CA VAL A 266 3.19 9.47 13.26
C VAL A 266 2.00 8.62 12.82
N GLY A 267 0.93 9.21 12.28
CA GLY A 267 -0.16 8.43 11.70
C GLY A 267 0.29 7.63 10.46
N ALA A 268 1.06 8.28 9.58
CA ALA A 268 1.55 7.68 8.35
C ALA A 268 2.54 6.52 8.57
N LEU A 269 3.41 6.62 9.58
CA LEU A 269 4.35 5.55 9.90
C LEU A 269 3.62 4.31 10.41
N LEU A 270 2.58 4.48 11.24
CA LEU A 270 1.73 3.36 11.69
C LEU A 270 1.00 2.70 10.51
N GLY A 271 0.42 3.50 9.62
CA GLY A 271 -0.18 3.00 8.39
C GLY A 271 0.80 2.26 7.48
N THR A 272 2.04 2.74 7.41
CA THR A 272 3.13 2.12 6.64
C THR A 272 3.56 0.80 7.24
N ILE A 273 3.72 0.72 8.56
CA ILE A 273 4.02 -0.53 9.27
C ILE A 273 2.98 -1.59 8.90
N MET A 274 1.70 -1.25 9.02
CA MET A 274 0.61 -2.18 8.75
C MET A 274 0.54 -2.60 7.27
N ALA A 275 0.56 -1.64 6.33
CA ALA A 275 0.53 -1.96 4.89
C ALA A 275 1.74 -2.80 4.45
N GLY A 276 2.93 -2.49 5.00
CA GLY A 276 4.14 -3.26 4.79
C GLY A 276 4.01 -4.71 5.29
N ASN A 277 3.40 -4.93 6.46
CA ASN A 277 3.14 -6.28 6.97
C ASN A 277 2.15 -7.05 6.09
N VAL A 278 1.10 -6.38 5.58
CA VAL A 278 0.16 -7.01 4.64
C VAL A 278 0.91 -7.50 3.40
N PHE A 279 1.80 -6.67 2.85
CA PHE A 279 2.54 -6.98 1.64
C PHE A 279 3.62 -8.06 1.83
N TRP A 280 4.48 -7.92 2.84
CA TRP A 280 5.68 -8.75 3.00
C TRP A 280 5.46 -10.02 3.84
N VAL A 281 4.45 -10.03 4.72
CA VAL A 281 4.26 -11.11 5.69
C VAL A 281 2.94 -11.83 5.46
N ILE A 282 1.82 -11.11 5.47
CA ILE A 282 0.48 -11.71 5.49
C ILE A 282 0.14 -12.36 4.15
N ILE A 283 0.23 -11.64 3.03
CA ILE A 283 -0.14 -12.18 1.72
C ILE A 283 0.75 -13.34 1.27
N PRO A 284 2.09 -13.30 1.44
CA PRO A 284 2.92 -14.46 1.14
C PRO A 284 2.55 -15.69 1.98
N ALA A 285 2.32 -15.52 3.28
CA ALA A 285 1.89 -16.62 4.15
C ALA A 285 0.53 -17.19 3.71
N GLN A 286 -0.44 -16.33 3.38
CA GLN A 286 -1.74 -16.78 2.89
C GLN A 286 -1.66 -17.47 1.52
N LYS A 287 -0.79 -17.01 0.62
CA LYS A 287 -0.52 -17.69 -0.65
C LYS A 287 0.07 -19.08 -0.44
N ALA A 288 0.99 -19.23 0.52
CA ALA A 288 1.57 -20.53 0.86
C ALA A 288 0.56 -21.50 1.48
N MET A 289 -0.50 -20.99 2.13
CA MET A 289 -1.58 -21.84 2.65
C MET A 289 -2.50 -22.39 1.55
N VAL A 290 -2.56 -21.77 0.37
CA VAL A 290 -3.46 -22.15 -0.72
C VAL A 290 -2.73 -22.81 -1.91
N ALA A 291 -1.41 -22.95 -1.83
CA ALA A 291 -0.54 -23.59 -2.82
C ALA A 291 -0.31 -25.05 -2.42
#